data_AF-A0A814D0V5-F1
#
_entry.id   AF-A0A814D0V5-F1
#
_cell.length_a   1.000
_cell.length_b   1.000
_cell.length_c   1.000
_cell.angle_alpha   90.00
_cell.angle_beta   90.00
_cell.angle_gamma   90.00
#
_symmetry.space_group_name_H-M   'P 1'
#
loop_
_entity.id
_entity.type
_entity.pdbx_description
1 polymer ?
#
loop_
_entity_poly.entity_id
_entity_poly.type
_entity_poly.pdbx_seq_one_letter_code
_entity_poly.pdbx_strand_id
1 'polypeptide(L)'
;MLPLILVSLGLCNQSDTYLSLNKINHERSWKKSEIIPFLKRIAFERLQFSSLFSNETFIRILINSKPKPISGCSQGPGQTCPLSQFINYVHKRYIKYQNFSQICHNNNQSNHFTFLN
;
A
#
# COMPACT_ATOMS: atom_id res chain seq x y z
N MET A 1 -1.88 13.83 -1.88
CA MET A 1 -1.18 12.89 -0.95
C MET A 1 -1.50 11.42 -1.21
N LEU A 2 -2.77 10.98 -1.29
CA LEU A 2 -3.15 9.56 -1.51
C LEU A 2 -2.41 8.78 -2.64
N PRO A 3 -2.14 9.37 -3.82
CA PRO A 3 -1.37 8.68 -4.87
C PRO A 3 0.04 8.28 -4.41
N LEU A 4 0.67 9.12 -3.57
CA LEU A 4 2.02 8.86 -3.04
C LEU A 4 2.03 7.64 -2.13
N ILE A 5 1.01 7.49 -1.27
CA ILE A 5 0.88 6.35 -0.36
C ILE A 5 0.73 5.04 -1.16
N LEU A 6 -0.06 5.07 -2.23
CA LEU A 6 -0.27 3.90 -3.08
C LEU A 6 0.99 3.48 -3.84
N VAL A 7 1.78 4.45 -4.30
CA VAL A 7 3.04 4.21 -5.02
C VAL A 7 4.14 3.79 -4.05
N SER A 8 4.26 4.40 -2.87
CA SER A 8 5.26 4.02 -1.87
C SER A 8 5.04 2.59 -1.37
N LEU A 9 3.77 2.21 -1.10
CA LEU A 9 3.35 0.84 -0.82
C LEU A 9 3.32 -0.05 -2.07
N GLY A 10 3.47 0.52 -3.26
CA GLY A 10 3.43 -0.11 -4.58
C GLY A 10 2.32 -1.15 -4.75
N LEU A 11 1.13 -0.78 -4.29
CA LEU A 11 -0.08 -1.58 -4.42
C LEU A 11 -0.56 -1.65 -5.87
N CYS A 12 -0.15 -0.71 -6.71
CA CYS A 12 -0.56 -0.62 -8.11
C CYS A 12 0.59 -0.89 -9.10
N ASN A 13 1.57 -1.71 -8.70
CA ASN A 13 2.64 -2.15 -9.60
C ASN A 13 2.05 -2.95 -10.79
N GLN A 14 2.66 -2.79 -11.96
CA GLN A 14 2.32 -3.50 -13.20
C GLN A 14 3.60 -4.14 -13.78
N SER A 15 3.44 -5.02 -14.76
CA SER A 15 4.57 -5.67 -15.45
C SER A 15 5.44 -4.66 -16.19
N ASP A 16 4.80 -3.68 -16.84
CA ASP A 16 5.48 -2.67 -17.65
C ASP A 16 6.07 -1.57 -16.77
N THR A 17 7.32 -1.17 -17.06
CA THR A 17 8.03 -0.11 -16.33
C THR A 17 7.36 1.26 -16.49
N TYR A 18 6.71 1.52 -17.62
CA TYR A 18 6.01 2.77 -17.91
C TYR A 18 4.70 2.53 -18.66
N LEU A 19 3.75 3.46 -18.52
CA LEU A 19 2.56 3.48 -19.35
C LEU A 19 2.91 4.02 -20.73
N SER A 20 2.38 3.41 -21.79
CA SER A 20 2.58 3.90 -23.16
C SER A 20 1.96 5.29 -23.34
N LEU A 21 2.71 6.18 -24.02
CA LEU A 21 2.25 7.54 -24.34
C LEU A 21 1.32 7.57 -25.55
N ASN A 22 1.45 6.60 -26.45
CA ASN A 22 0.78 6.60 -27.76
C ASN A 22 -0.36 5.59 -27.86
N LYS A 23 -0.50 4.68 -26.89
CA LYS A 23 -1.53 3.64 -26.89
C LYS A 23 -2.08 3.41 -25.50
N ILE A 24 -3.39 3.22 -25.42
CA ILE A 24 -4.06 2.83 -24.17
C ILE A 24 -3.79 1.36 -23.89
N ASN A 25 -3.13 1.06 -22.76
CA ASN A 25 -3.10 -0.30 -22.20
C ASN A 25 -4.35 -0.53 -21.33
N HIS A 26 -5.26 -1.42 -21.74
CA HIS A 26 -6.50 -1.70 -21.01
C HIS A 26 -6.29 -2.56 -19.74
N GLU A 27 -5.18 -3.29 -19.68
CA GLU A 27 -4.80 -4.17 -18.56
C GLU A 27 -3.96 -3.46 -17.50
N ARG A 28 -3.70 -2.15 -17.67
CA ARG A 28 -2.92 -1.36 -16.71
C ARG A 28 -3.49 -1.45 -15.29
N SER A 29 -2.60 -1.67 -14.32
CA SER A 29 -2.94 -1.63 -12.89
C SER A 29 -3.29 -0.21 -12.42
N TRP A 30 -2.72 0.81 -13.08
CA TRP A 30 -2.93 2.21 -12.72
C TRP A 30 -4.09 2.84 -13.50
N LYS A 31 -5.31 2.74 -12.94
CA LYS A 31 -6.52 3.39 -13.45
C LYS A 31 -6.98 4.48 -12.49
N LYS A 32 -6.70 5.75 -12.83
CA LYS A 32 -6.96 6.90 -11.96
C LYS A 32 -8.41 7.01 -11.48
N SER A 33 -9.36 6.73 -12.37
CA SER A 33 -10.80 6.76 -12.07
C SER A 33 -11.22 5.69 -11.05
N GLU A 34 -10.59 4.51 -11.06
CA GLU A 34 -10.89 3.43 -10.10
C GLU A 34 -10.18 3.64 -8.76
N ILE A 35 -8.96 4.17 -8.79
CA ILE A 35 -8.10 4.27 -7.62
C ILE A 35 -8.36 5.56 -6.84
N ILE A 36 -8.43 6.69 -7.54
CA ILE A 36 -8.52 8.02 -6.92
C ILE A 36 -9.64 8.91 -7.53
N PRO A 37 -10.90 8.45 -7.55
CA PRO A 37 -12.04 9.30 -7.91
C PRO A 37 -12.25 10.43 -6.90
N PHE A 38 -13.25 11.29 -7.16
CA PHE A 38 -13.77 12.20 -6.13
C PHE A 38 -14.30 11.40 -4.94
N LEU A 39 -14.10 11.90 -3.72
CA LEU A 39 -14.48 11.24 -2.47
C LEU A 39 -13.90 9.81 -2.30
N LYS A 40 -12.75 9.56 -2.93
CA LYS A 40 -12.00 8.31 -2.76
C LYS A 40 -11.73 7.98 -1.29
N ARG A 41 -11.75 6.69 -1.00
CA ARG A 41 -11.51 6.12 0.34
C ARG A 41 -10.48 5.00 0.22
N ILE A 42 -9.50 5.00 1.13
CA ILE A 42 -8.62 3.86 1.37
C ILE A 42 -8.78 3.45 2.81
N ALA A 43 -9.06 2.18 3.06
CA ALA A 43 -9.18 1.63 4.40
C ALA A 43 -8.12 0.54 4.61
N PHE A 44 -7.45 0.60 5.76
CA PHE A 44 -6.60 -0.46 6.27
C PHE A 44 -7.38 -1.12 7.40
N GLU A 45 -7.76 -2.37 7.21
CA GLU A 45 -8.56 -3.11 8.19
C GLU A 45 -7.70 -4.15 8.87
N ARG A 46 -7.56 -4.03 10.19
CA ARG A 46 -6.93 -5.05 11.04
C ARG A 46 -8.00 -6.03 11.49
N LEU A 47 -7.84 -7.28 11.09
CA LEU A 47 -8.75 -8.37 11.40
C LEU A 47 -8.09 -9.27 12.43
N GLN A 48 -8.84 -9.67 13.46
CA GLN A 48 -8.40 -10.65 14.44
C GLN A 48 -9.22 -11.90 14.27
N PHE A 49 -8.55 -13.02 14.05
CA PHE A 49 -9.17 -14.33 13.96
C PHE A 49 -8.77 -15.13 15.20
N SER A 50 -9.76 -15.51 16.01
CA SER A 50 -9.56 -16.40 17.16
C SER A 50 -10.08 -17.78 16.80
N SER A 51 -9.19 -18.77 16.81
CA SER A 51 -9.54 -20.18 16.81
C SER A 51 -9.32 -20.78 18.20
N LEU A 52 -9.78 -22.02 18.43
CA LEU A 52 -9.54 -22.73 19.68
C LEU A 52 -8.04 -22.91 20.00
N PHE A 53 -7.16 -22.81 18.99
CA PHE A 53 -5.74 -23.12 19.11
C PHE A 53 -4.81 -21.93 18.87
N SER A 54 -5.29 -20.86 18.22
CA SER A 54 -4.46 -19.70 17.87
C SER A 54 -5.27 -18.42 17.71
N ASN A 55 -4.64 -17.30 18.08
CA ASN A 55 -5.11 -15.95 17.79
C ASN A 55 -4.19 -15.32 16.74
N GLU A 56 -4.70 -15.11 15.54
CA GLU A 56 -3.93 -14.57 14.44
C GLU A 56 -4.48 -13.21 14.00
N THR A 57 -3.57 -12.29 13.70
CA THR A 57 -3.94 -10.95 13.24
C THR A 57 -3.57 -10.79 11.78
N PHE A 58 -4.53 -10.35 10.99
CA PHE A 58 -4.40 -10.09 9.57
C PHE A 58 -4.68 -8.63 9.26
N ILE A 59 -4.21 -8.19 8.10
CA ILE A 59 -4.53 -6.90 7.53
C ILE A 59 -5.03 -7.08 6.09
N ARG A 60 -6.04 -6.29 5.71
CA ARG A 60 -6.40 -6.09 4.31
C ARG A 60 -6.51 -4.62 4.00
N ILE A 61 -6.29 -4.30 2.73
CA ILE A 61 -6.37 -2.95 2.20
C ILE A 61 -7.55 -2.89 1.25
N LEU A 62 -8.42 -1.91 1.43
CA LEU A 62 -9.54 -1.63 0.54
C LEU A 62 -9.30 -0.29 -0.16
N ILE A 63 -9.44 -0.28 -1.49
CA ILE A 63 -9.46 0.95 -2.29
C ILE A 63 -10.88 1.10 -2.82
N ASN A 64 -11.60 2.14 -2.40
CA ASN A 64 -13.00 2.38 -2.74
C ASN A 64 -13.88 1.13 -2.53
N SER A 65 -13.77 0.52 -1.34
CA SER A 65 -14.46 -0.72 -0.94
C SER A 65 -14.08 -1.98 -1.73
N LYS A 66 -13.11 -1.92 -2.63
CA LYS A 66 -12.58 -3.08 -3.35
C LYS A 66 -11.32 -3.61 -2.65
N PRO A 67 -11.26 -4.90 -2.27
CA PRO A 67 -10.04 -5.52 -1.76
C PRO A 67 -8.87 -5.35 -2.73
N LYS A 68 -7.73 -4.93 -2.19
CA LYS A 68 -6.47 -4.80 -2.92
C LYS A 68 -5.44 -5.74 -2.29
N PRO A 69 -5.24 -6.95 -2.85
CA PRO A 69 -4.27 -7.91 -2.34
C PRO A 69 -2.85 -7.35 -2.36
N ILE A 70 -2.07 -7.66 -1.33
CA ILE A 70 -0.67 -7.30 -1.23
C ILE A 70 0.14 -8.41 -1.90
N SER A 71 0.92 -8.03 -2.91
CA SER A 71 1.78 -8.95 -3.67
C SER A 71 2.73 -9.71 -2.72
N GLY A 72 2.66 -11.04 -2.73
CA GLY A 72 3.51 -11.90 -1.89
C GLY A 72 3.06 -12.05 -0.43
N CYS A 73 1.90 -11.51 -0.05
CA CYS A 73 1.33 -11.62 1.30
C CYS A 73 -0.20 -11.76 1.27
N SER A 74 -0.73 -12.73 0.53
CA SER A 74 -2.20 -12.94 0.41
C SER A 74 -2.63 -14.33 0.89
N GLN A 75 -1.93 -14.84 1.90
CA GLN A 75 -2.04 -16.23 2.39
C GLN A 75 -3.16 -16.41 3.42
N GLY A 76 -3.69 -15.32 3.98
CA GLY A 76 -4.76 -15.36 4.97
C GLY A 76 -6.16 -15.51 4.36
N PRO A 77 -7.18 -15.77 5.19
CA PRO A 77 -8.56 -15.94 4.74
C PRO A 77 -9.03 -14.70 3.98
N GLY A 78 -9.69 -14.89 2.84
CA GLY A 78 -10.16 -13.77 1.99
C GLY A 78 -9.04 -12.94 1.37
N GLN A 79 -7.90 -13.55 1.05
CA GLN A 79 -6.70 -12.89 0.48
C GLN A 79 -6.13 -11.80 1.40
N THR A 80 -6.21 -12.03 2.71
CA THR A 80 -5.64 -11.15 3.73
C THR A 80 -4.16 -11.44 3.94
N CYS A 81 -3.44 -10.48 4.51
CA CYS A 81 -2.01 -10.57 4.79
C CYS A 81 -1.78 -10.75 6.29
N PRO A 82 -1.02 -11.76 6.77
CA PRO A 82 -0.62 -11.81 8.17
C PRO A 82 0.07 -10.51 8.60
N LEU A 83 -0.27 -9.97 9.77
CA LEU A 83 0.24 -8.66 10.21
C LEU A 83 1.77 -8.61 10.29
N SER A 84 2.40 -9.68 10.76
CA SER A 84 3.87 -9.80 10.83
C SER A 84 4.53 -9.70 9.46
N GLN A 85 3.96 -10.37 8.45
CA GLN A 85 4.42 -10.30 7.07
C GLN A 85 4.19 -8.91 6.46
N PHE A 86 3.06 -8.25 6.78
CA PHE A 86 2.80 -6.88 6.36
C PHE A 86 3.82 -5.89 6.91
N ILE A 87 4.17 -5.99 8.20
CA ILE A 87 5.19 -5.13 8.82
C ILE A 87 6.53 -5.30 8.10
N ASN A 88 6.93 -6.55 7.83
CA ASN A 88 8.13 -6.83 7.05
C ASN A 88 8.05 -6.28 5.62
N TYR A 89 6.89 -6.35 4.97
CA TYR A 89 6.66 -5.77 3.64
C TYR A 89 6.86 -4.25 3.64
N VAL A 90 6.26 -3.55 4.60
CA VAL A 90 6.40 -2.09 4.76
C VAL A 90 7.84 -1.73 5.07
N HIS A 91 8.51 -2.47 5.96
CA HIS A 91 9.91 -2.23 6.33
C HIS A 91 10.86 -2.37 5.13
N LYS A 92 10.69 -3.39 4.28
CA LYS A 92 11.48 -3.55 3.04
C LYS A 92 11.31 -2.35 2.11
N ARG A 93 10.10 -1.82 2.00
CA ARG A 93 9.83 -0.62 1.18
C ARG A 93 10.40 0.65 1.81
N TYR A 94 10.31 0.78 3.14
CA TYR A 94 10.96 1.87 3.86
C TYR A 94 12.46 1.89 3.57
N ILE A 95 13.15 0.75 3.68
CA ILE A 95 14.58 0.62 3.35
C ILE A 95 14.86 1.00 1.89
N LYS A 96 14.01 0.57 0.95
CA LYS A 96 14.20 0.86 -0.47
C LYS A 96 14.16 2.36 -0.82
N TYR A 97 13.31 3.12 -0.14
CA TYR A 97 13.03 4.52 -0.45
C TYR A 97 13.47 5.49 0.66
N GLN A 98 14.40 5.08 1.54
CA GLN A 98 14.88 5.87 2.68
C GLN A 98 15.23 7.32 2.32
N ASN A 99 15.41 8.14 3.35
CA ASN A 99 15.96 9.49 3.24
C ASN A 99 15.06 10.49 2.51
N PHE A 100 13.79 10.54 2.90
CA PHE A 100 12.83 11.54 2.40
C PHE A 100 13.37 12.97 2.51
N SER A 101 13.94 13.34 3.67
CA SER A 101 14.54 14.66 3.89
C SER A 101 15.65 14.98 2.89
N GLN A 102 16.54 14.02 2.60
CA GLN A 102 17.65 14.23 1.66
C GLN A 102 17.16 14.34 0.22
N ILE A 103 16.27 13.44 -0.21
CA ILE A 103 15.72 13.41 -1.57
C ILE A 103 14.90 14.67 -1.87
N CYS A 104 14.16 15.17 -0.87
CA CYS A 104 13.33 16.36 -1.01
C CYS A 104 14.05 17.66 -0.58
N HIS A 105 15.35 17.62 -0.31
CA HIS A 105 16.17 18.75 0.14
C HIS A 105 15.59 19.52 1.33
N ASN A 106 14.99 18.80 2.27
CA ASN A 106 14.33 19.36 3.45
C ASN A 106 15.06 18.95 4.73
N ASN A 107 16.29 19.45 4.86
CA ASN A 107 17.26 19.07 5.91
C ASN A 107 16.82 19.46 7.33
N ASN A 108 15.81 20.32 7.46
CA ASN A 108 15.35 20.89 8.73
C ASN A 108 14.20 20.09 9.38
N GLN A 109 13.75 19.00 8.76
CA GLN A 109 12.63 18.18 9.26
C GLN A 109 13.02 16.72 9.49
N SER A 110 12.48 16.14 10.56
CA SER A 110 12.68 14.74 10.92
C SER A 110 12.09 13.78 9.87
N ASN A 111 12.74 12.64 9.64
CA ASN A 111 12.28 11.57 8.75
C ASN A 111 11.04 10.80 9.26
N HIS A 112 10.44 11.22 10.39
CA HIS A 112 9.28 10.59 10.99
C HIS A 112 8.06 11.52 10.92
N PHE A 113 6.89 10.94 10.68
CA PHE A 113 5.63 11.67 10.68
C PHE A 113 5.22 11.97 12.13
N THR A 114 5.15 13.25 12.48
CA THR A 114 4.51 13.73 13.71
C THR A 114 3.25 14.49 13.32
N PHE A 115 2.11 14.09 13.86
CA PHE A 115 0.84 14.77 13.63
C PHE A 115 0.59 15.72 14.80
N LEU A 116 1.41 16.79 14.87
CA LEU A 116 1.48 17.75 15.98
C LEU A 116 2.02 17.14 17.28
N ASN A 117 2.68 17.97 18.09
CA ASN A 117 3.05 17.64 19.47
C ASN A 117 1.79 17.48 20.32
#